data_AF-A0A919TYX1-F1
#
_entry.id   AF-A0A919TYX1-F1
#
_cell.length_a   1.000
_cell.length_b   1.000
_cell.length_c   1.000
_cell.angle_alpha   90.00
_cell.angle_beta   90.00
_cell.angle_gamma   90.00
#
_symmetry.space_group_name_H-M   'P 1'
#
loop_
_entity.id
_entity.type
_entity.pdbx_description
1 polymer ?
#
loop_
_entity_poly.entity_id
_entity_poly.type
_entity_poly.pdbx_seq_one_letter_code
_entity_poly.pdbx_strand_id
1 'polypeptide(L)'
;MKRHLVTTALAVCSVGVTLVPCIGSRPWPRPIPPRPIPAFVCESLDSLPVGLTVVNGLPPVNSFQPPLMDIAAHPFAWASGVTTTAGQATTEAGGRAGGSGTEIRVNNIVLSVSIGFGQVMHAARIRFGEYGGNVNLSVDGVTANVADLASLNGKTMGGVTVSVPTGGFGNDMGVLELTGTMPDQAFGLGQFAIGGQELWIDDICYQP
;
A
#
# COMPACT_ATOMS: atom_id res chain seq x y z
N MET A 1 -42.67 -49.44 -36.03
CA MET A 1 -44.02 -49.58 -36.59
C MET A 1 -44.89 -48.44 -36.07
N LYS A 2 -45.56 -47.77 -37.02
CA LYS A 2 -46.81 -46.98 -36.94
C LYS A 2 -46.94 -45.79 -35.97
N ARG A 3 -47.09 -44.63 -36.62
CA ARG A 3 -47.60 -43.33 -36.18
C ARG A 3 -49.10 -43.36 -35.86
N HIS A 4 -49.55 -42.23 -35.31
CA HIS A 4 -50.91 -41.67 -35.20
C HIS A 4 -51.52 -41.78 -33.78
N LEU A 5 -52.18 -40.77 -33.21
CA LEU A 5 -52.88 -39.62 -33.79
C LEU A 5 -52.93 -38.46 -32.76
N VAL A 6 -52.94 -37.23 -33.26
CA VAL A 6 -53.12 -35.97 -32.53
C VAL A 6 -54.62 -35.75 -32.28
N THR A 7 -55.00 -35.32 -31.07
CA THR A 7 -56.37 -34.85 -30.77
C THR A 7 -56.36 -33.36 -30.49
N THR A 8 -57.09 -32.65 -31.34
CA THR A 8 -57.31 -31.20 -31.38
C THR A 8 -58.32 -30.80 -30.28
N ALA A 9 -58.00 -29.78 -29.48
CA ALA A 9 -58.99 -29.07 -28.67
C ALA A 9 -59.11 -27.64 -29.18
N LEU A 10 -60.25 -27.33 -29.82
CA LEU A 10 -60.67 -25.98 -30.15
C LEU A 10 -61.06 -25.26 -28.85
N ALA A 11 -60.40 -24.15 -28.53
CA ALA A 11 -60.90 -23.18 -27.56
C ALA A 11 -61.43 -21.96 -28.32
N VAL A 12 -62.72 -21.71 -28.16
CA VAL A 12 -63.46 -20.58 -28.74
C VAL A 12 -63.07 -19.30 -28.00
N CYS A 13 -62.76 -18.25 -28.77
CA CYS A 13 -62.51 -16.90 -28.29
C CYS A 13 -63.76 -16.28 -27.64
N SER A 14 -63.58 -15.65 -26.47
CA SER A 14 -64.38 -14.50 -26.05
C SER A 14 -63.44 -13.34 -25.78
N VAL A 15 -63.41 -12.42 -26.74
CA VAL A 15 -62.60 -11.20 -26.74
C VAL A 15 -63.31 -10.18 -25.85
N GLY A 16 -62.84 -10.05 -24.61
CA GLY A 16 -63.07 -8.88 -23.77
C GLY A 16 -61.88 -7.93 -23.94
N VAL A 17 -62.00 -6.94 -24.82
CA VAL A 17 -60.98 -5.88 -24.96
C VAL A 17 -61.14 -4.91 -23.80
N THR A 18 -60.38 -5.10 -22.74
CA THR A 18 -60.01 -4.01 -21.83
C THR A 18 -58.65 -3.47 -22.29
N LEU A 19 -58.65 -2.22 -22.77
CA LEU A 19 -57.45 -1.47 -23.10
C LEU A 19 -56.66 -1.20 -21.80
N VAL A 20 -55.68 -2.05 -21.52
CA VAL A 20 -54.64 -1.75 -20.53
C VAL A 20 -53.70 -0.72 -21.16
N PRO A 21 -53.53 0.48 -20.60
CA PRO A 21 -52.53 1.42 -21.09
C PRO A 21 -51.14 0.81 -20.90
N CYS A 22 -50.38 0.70 -22.00
CA CYS A 22 -48.98 0.32 -21.97
C CYS A 22 -48.21 1.33 -21.09
N ILE A 23 -47.88 0.93 -19.87
CA ILE A 23 -46.90 1.64 -19.05
C ILE A 23 -45.57 1.53 -19.78
N GLY A 24 -45.10 2.64 -20.34
CA GLY A 24 -43.81 2.72 -21.03
C GLY A 24 -42.72 2.11 -20.15
N SER A 25 -41.97 1.16 -20.69
CA SER A 25 -40.82 0.55 -20.03
C SER A 25 -39.86 1.67 -19.63
N ARG A 26 -39.66 1.84 -18.32
CA ARG A 26 -38.59 2.70 -17.82
C ARG A 26 -37.27 2.15 -18.39
N PRO A 27 -36.46 2.95 -19.08
CA PRO A 27 -35.17 2.49 -19.54
C PRO A 27 -34.36 2.02 -18.34
N TRP A 28 -33.74 0.84 -18.48
CA TRP A 28 -32.84 0.29 -17.47
C TRP A 28 -31.80 1.35 -17.07
N PRO A 29 -31.49 1.49 -15.76
CA PRO A 29 -30.40 2.36 -15.35
C PRO A 29 -29.14 1.93 -16.09
N ARG A 30 -28.50 2.88 -16.77
CA ARG A 30 -27.22 2.60 -17.42
C ARG A 30 -26.22 2.18 -16.35
N PRO A 31 -25.34 1.19 -16.61
CA PRO A 31 -24.23 0.90 -15.74
C PRO A 31 -23.45 2.19 -15.47
N ILE A 32 -23.27 2.52 -14.19
CA ILE A 32 -22.40 3.63 -13.79
C ILE A 32 -20.98 3.20 -14.18
N PRO A 33 -20.22 4.02 -14.91
CA PRO A 33 -18.83 3.69 -15.20
C PRO A 33 -18.06 3.51 -13.89
N PRO A 34 -17.12 2.56 -13.81
CA PRO A 34 -16.31 2.38 -12.61
C PRO A 34 -15.62 3.70 -12.26
N ARG A 35 -15.60 4.02 -10.97
CA ARG A 35 -14.91 5.23 -10.46
C ARG A 35 -13.45 5.16 -10.92
N PRO A 36 -12.88 6.23 -11.50
CA PRO A 36 -11.46 6.27 -11.80
C PRO A 36 -10.66 5.99 -10.53
N ILE A 37 -9.70 5.07 -10.63
CA ILE A 37 -8.74 4.82 -9.56
C ILE A 37 -7.88 6.09 -9.44
N PRO A 38 -7.71 6.67 -8.24
CA PRO A 38 -6.84 7.83 -8.06
C PRO A 38 -5.43 7.52 -8.57
N ALA A 39 -4.79 8.48 -9.21
CA ALA A 39 -3.40 8.33 -9.61
C ALA A 39 -2.48 8.34 -8.38
N PHE A 40 -1.29 7.75 -8.52
CA PHE A 40 -0.24 7.86 -7.51
C PHE A 40 0.23 9.31 -7.35
N VAL A 41 0.44 9.71 -6.11
CA VAL A 41 1.11 10.93 -5.69
C VAL A 41 2.47 10.51 -5.11
N CYS A 42 3.55 11.14 -5.56
CA CYS A 42 4.91 10.71 -5.24
C CYS A 42 5.73 11.81 -4.55
N GLU A 43 6.48 11.41 -3.54
CA GLU A 43 7.50 12.20 -2.85
C GLU A 43 8.88 11.62 -3.17
N SER A 44 9.71 12.39 -3.88
CA SER A 44 11.08 11.99 -4.23
C SER A 44 12.09 12.30 -3.13
N LEU A 45 11.66 12.91 -2.01
CA LEU A 45 12.51 13.28 -0.87
C LEU A 45 13.61 14.31 -1.18
N ASP A 46 13.73 14.78 -2.43
CA ASP A 46 14.72 15.77 -2.88
C ASP A 46 14.61 17.14 -2.21
N SER A 47 13.47 17.40 -1.57
CA SER A 47 13.28 18.58 -0.72
C SER A 47 14.06 18.51 0.59
N LEU A 48 14.47 17.32 1.02
CA LEU A 48 15.25 17.11 2.23
C LEU A 48 16.73 17.37 1.96
N PRO A 49 17.41 18.19 2.78
CA PRO A 49 18.85 18.30 2.72
C PRO A 49 19.54 16.95 2.98
N VAL A 50 20.57 16.64 2.20
CA VAL A 50 21.49 15.53 2.48
C VAL A 50 22.24 15.77 3.80
N GLY A 51 22.40 14.70 4.58
CA GLY A 51 23.10 14.71 5.87
C GLY A 51 22.20 15.01 7.07
N LEU A 52 20.89 15.20 6.88
CA LEU A 52 19.95 15.23 8.00
C LEU A 52 19.94 13.87 8.67
N THR A 53 19.91 13.88 10.00
CA THR A 53 19.88 12.66 10.80
C THR A 53 18.71 12.70 11.76
N VAL A 54 17.96 11.60 11.79
CA VAL A 54 16.81 11.36 12.65
C VAL A 54 17.11 10.16 13.54
N VAL A 55 16.72 10.25 14.80
CA VAL A 55 16.89 9.19 15.81
C VAL A 55 15.59 8.97 16.56
N ASN A 56 15.49 7.85 17.27
CA ASN A 56 14.38 7.66 18.21
C ASN A 56 14.36 8.78 19.27
N GLY A 57 13.20 9.36 19.51
CA GLY A 57 13.07 10.43 20.49
C GLY A 57 11.79 11.25 20.32
N LEU A 58 11.80 12.44 20.92
CA LEU A 58 10.73 13.42 20.76
C LEU A 58 11.03 14.33 19.55
N PRO A 59 10.00 14.91 18.92
CA PRO A 59 10.19 15.96 17.92
C PRO A 59 11.06 17.11 18.44
N PRO A 60 11.88 17.74 17.57
CA PRO A 60 11.92 17.55 16.12
C PRO A 60 12.95 16.50 15.64
N VAL A 61 13.71 15.85 16.53
CA VAL A 61 14.82 14.98 16.13
C VAL A 61 14.38 13.60 15.63
N ASN A 62 13.08 13.31 15.71
CA ASN A 62 12.49 12.01 15.44
C ASN A 62 11.75 11.92 14.11
N SER A 63 11.80 12.94 13.24
CA SER A 63 11.15 12.83 11.94
C SER A 63 11.82 13.64 10.84
N PHE A 64 11.60 13.20 9.60
CA PHE A 64 11.76 14.01 8.40
C PHE A 64 10.39 14.55 7.98
N GLN A 65 10.36 15.78 7.47
CA GLN A 65 9.13 16.45 7.03
C GLN A 65 9.25 16.91 5.57
N PRO A 66 9.22 15.97 4.60
CA PRO A 66 9.05 16.35 3.20
C PRO A 66 7.63 16.91 2.94
N PRO A 67 7.37 17.57 1.79
CA PRO A 67 6.11 18.25 1.51
C PRO A 67 4.84 17.41 1.62
N LEU A 68 4.90 16.12 1.28
CA LEU A 68 3.70 15.29 1.10
C LEU A 68 3.43 14.31 2.25
N MET A 69 4.36 14.17 3.21
CA MET A 69 4.26 13.17 4.27
C MET A 69 5.10 13.53 5.50
N ASP A 70 4.74 12.96 6.64
CA ASP A 70 5.55 12.92 7.84
C ASP A 70 6.22 11.54 7.94
N ILE A 71 7.53 11.53 8.15
CA ILE A 71 8.32 10.30 8.22
C ILE A 71 8.98 10.22 9.60
N ALA A 72 8.40 9.45 10.52
CA ALA A 72 8.80 9.44 11.92
C ALA A 72 9.55 8.17 12.33
N ALA A 73 10.55 8.33 13.20
CA ALA A 73 11.39 7.26 13.72
C ALA A 73 10.73 6.47 14.86
N HIS A 74 10.89 5.15 14.76
CA HIS A 74 10.42 4.16 15.72
C HIS A 74 11.50 3.14 16.06
N PRO A 75 11.38 2.45 17.21
CA PRO A 75 12.30 1.41 17.61
C PRO A 75 12.37 0.28 16.57
N PHE A 76 13.55 -0.30 16.40
CA PHE A 76 13.78 -1.43 15.53
C PHE A 76 13.79 -2.74 16.32
N ALA A 77 13.23 -3.80 15.74
CA ALA A 77 13.34 -5.15 16.27
C ALA A 77 14.43 -5.93 15.54
N TRP A 78 15.35 -6.52 16.31
CA TRP A 78 16.31 -7.49 15.81
C TRP A 78 15.62 -8.80 15.41
N ALA A 79 16.30 -9.64 14.62
CA ALA A 79 15.82 -11.00 14.31
C ALA A 79 15.56 -11.85 15.57
N SER A 80 16.18 -11.52 16.71
CA SER A 80 15.92 -12.15 18.01
C SER A 80 14.58 -11.75 18.65
N GLY A 81 13.89 -10.76 18.10
CA GLY A 81 12.67 -10.15 18.66
C GLY A 81 12.94 -9.08 19.73
N VAL A 82 14.20 -8.89 20.13
CA VAL A 82 14.59 -7.79 21.03
C VAL A 82 14.49 -6.46 20.27
N THR A 83 14.03 -5.40 20.92
CA THR A 83 13.96 -4.06 20.33
C THR A 83 15.13 -3.17 20.75
N THR A 84 15.46 -2.19 19.91
CA THR A 84 16.47 -1.16 20.18
C THR A 84 15.96 0.21 19.76
N THR A 85 16.39 1.24 20.48
CA THR A 85 16.20 2.66 20.15
C THR A 85 17.49 3.32 19.67
N ALA A 86 18.61 2.60 19.65
CA ALA A 86 19.94 3.15 19.37
C ALA A 86 20.24 3.36 17.87
N GLY A 87 19.28 3.08 16.98
CA GLY A 87 19.47 3.30 15.55
C GLY A 87 19.25 4.74 15.10
N GLN A 88 19.55 4.97 13.83
CA GLN A 88 19.43 6.26 13.17
C GLN A 88 18.99 6.11 11.71
N ALA A 89 18.34 7.14 11.20
CA ALA A 89 18.12 7.34 9.78
C ALA A 89 18.88 8.58 9.32
N THR A 90 19.49 8.53 8.14
CA THR A 90 20.26 9.65 7.59
C THR A 90 19.89 9.85 6.12
N THR A 91 19.63 11.09 5.72
CA THR A 91 19.45 11.42 4.29
C THR A 91 20.80 11.41 3.59
N GLU A 92 20.88 10.75 2.44
CA GLU A 92 22.06 10.70 1.59
C GLU A 92 21.68 10.79 0.11
N ALA A 93 22.68 10.78 -0.77
CA ALA A 93 22.48 10.82 -2.22
C ALA A 93 23.42 9.82 -2.90
N GLY A 94 23.43 8.57 -2.39
CA GLY A 94 24.27 7.48 -2.87
C GLY A 94 23.66 6.70 -4.02
N GLY A 95 22.35 6.85 -4.25
CA GLY A 95 21.57 6.10 -5.24
C GLY A 95 21.37 4.63 -4.88
N ARG A 96 21.45 4.28 -3.58
CA ARG A 96 21.37 2.89 -3.11
C ARG A 96 19.96 2.34 -3.09
N ALA A 97 18.92 3.17 -3.06
CA ALA A 97 17.53 2.77 -3.24
C ALA A 97 17.13 2.64 -4.72
N GLY A 98 17.95 3.16 -5.64
CA GLY A 98 17.67 3.16 -7.08
C GLY A 98 16.60 4.17 -7.52
N GLY A 99 16.24 5.13 -6.67
CA GLY A 99 15.40 6.28 -7.01
C GLY A 99 16.22 7.48 -7.50
N SER A 100 15.75 8.69 -7.22
CA SER A 100 16.37 9.94 -7.67
C SER A 100 16.82 10.80 -6.50
N GLY A 101 18.00 11.42 -6.64
CA GLY A 101 18.46 12.48 -5.75
C GLY A 101 18.63 12.03 -4.30
N THR A 102 17.79 12.52 -3.39
CA THR A 102 17.94 12.27 -1.94
C THR A 102 17.19 11.02 -1.49
N GLU A 103 17.88 10.10 -0.84
CA GLU A 103 17.32 8.89 -0.25
C GLU A 103 17.49 8.89 1.28
N ILE A 104 16.76 8.02 1.98
CA ILE A 104 16.95 7.82 3.41
C ILE A 104 17.60 6.46 3.66
N ARG A 105 18.81 6.48 4.21
CA ARG A 105 19.47 5.31 4.79
C ARG A 105 18.95 5.07 6.21
N VAL A 106 18.47 3.87 6.50
CA VAL A 106 18.10 3.43 7.85
C VAL A 106 19.10 2.40 8.36
N ASN A 107 19.46 2.54 9.64
CA ASN A 107 20.30 1.57 10.35
C ASN A 107 19.81 1.38 11.79
N ASN A 108 19.24 0.21 12.05
CA ASN A 108 18.63 -0.21 13.30
C ASN A 108 17.48 0.71 13.74
N ILE A 109 16.71 1.21 12.77
CA ILE A 109 15.56 2.10 13.00
C ILE A 109 14.43 1.77 12.03
N VAL A 110 13.20 2.07 12.46
CA VAL A 110 11.99 1.99 11.63
C VAL A 110 11.48 3.39 11.34
N LEU A 111 11.03 3.63 10.13
CA LEU A 111 10.38 4.87 9.71
C LEU A 111 8.91 4.60 9.43
N SER A 112 8.01 5.23 10.18
CA SER A 112 6.60 5.30 9.80
C SER A 112 6.40 6.36 8.74
N VAL A 113 5.44 6.13 7.85
CA VAL A 113 5.05 7.07 6.80
C VAL A 113 3.60 7.45 7.02
N SER A 114 3.35 8.75 7.23
CA SER A 114 2.01 9.32 7.38
C SER A 114 1.72 10.39 6.32
N ILE A 115 0.61 10.30 5.58
CA ILE A 115 0.08 11.41 4.75
C ILE A 115 -0.85 12.33 5.54
N GLY A 116 -0.87 12.20 6.86
CA GLY A 116 -1.64 13.05 7.77
C GLY A 116 -2.77 12.34 8.48
N PHE A 117 -3.12 12.86 9.66
CA PHE A 117 -4.12 12.28 10.53
C PHE A 117 -5.51 12.22 9.87
N GLY A 118 -6.15 11.05 9.98
CA GLY A 118 -7.45 10.78 9.40
C GLY A 118 -7.45 10.57 7.88
N GLN A 119 -6.27 10.62 7.23
CA GLN A 119 -6.11 10.20 5.84
C GLN A 119 -5.89 8.69 5.74
N VAL A 120 -6.27 8.13 4.61
CA VAL A 120 -6.16 6.70 4.30
C VAL A 120 -5.35 6.56 3.02
N MET A 121 -4.42 5.62 3.00
CA MET A 121 -3.79 5.16 1.76
C MET A 121 -4.50 3.88 1.30
N HIS A 122 -4.66 3.71 -0.01
CA HIS A 122 -5.17 2.48 -0.63
C HIS A 122 -4.07 1.70 -1.36
N ALA A 123 -2.97 2.37 -1.67
CA ALA A 123 -1.75 1.74 -2.17
C ALA A 123 -0.53 2.58 -1.80
N ALA A 124 0.63 1.93 -1.68
CA ALA A 124 1.92 2.57 -1.58
C ALA A 124 2.94 1.84 -2.45
N ARG A 125 3.90 2.58 -3.01
CA ARG A 125 5.03 2.05 -3.76
C ARG A 125 6.29 2.76 -3.28
N ILE A 126 7.32 2.01 -2.95
CA ILE A 126 8.59 2.52 -2.43
C ILE A 126 9.71 1.86 -3.21
N ARG A 127 10.72 2.64 -3.61
CA ARG A 127 11.99 2.07 -4.05
C ARG A 127 12.87 1.80 -2.85
N PHE A 128 13.56 0.67 -2.86
CA PHE A 128 14.44 0.32 -1.77
C PHE A 128 15.78 -0.25 -2.23
N GLY A 129 16.75 -0.19 -1.33
CA GLY A 129 18.01 -0.91 -1.42
C GLY A 129 18.25 -1.68 -0.14
N GLU A 130 18.35 -3.01 -0.21
CA GLU A 130 18.52 -3.89 0.94
C GLU A 130 19.92 -4.50 0.89
N TYR A 131 20.79 -4.17 1.84
CA TYR A 131 22.19 -4.59 1.80
C TYR A 131 22.68 -5.33 3.05
N GLY A 132 21.85 -5.47 4.07
CA GLY A 132 22.24 -6.20 5.26
C GLY A 132 21.23 -6.19 6.41
N GLY A 133 21.42 -7.16 7.29
CA GLY A 133 20.62 -7.34 8.49
C GLY A 133 19.21 -7.86 8.21
N ASN A 134 18.30 -7.62 9.16
CA ASN A 134 16.88 -7.92 9.02
C ASN A 134 16.08 -6.65 8.75
N VAL A 135 14.94 -6.80 8.08
CA VAL A 135 14.00 -5.74 7.75
C VAL A 135 12.77 -5.85 8.65
N ASN A 136 12.19 -4.72 9.01
CA ASN A 136 10.91 -4.61 9.71
C ASN A 136 9.93 -3.94 8.75
N LEU A 137 8.76 -4.55 8.55
CA LEU A 137 7.63 -3.96 7.84
C LEU A 137 6.41 -4.03 8.76
N SER A 138 5.74 -2.91 8.99
CA SER A 138 4.49 -2.84 9.75
C SER A 138 3.40 -2.22 8.91
N VAL A 139 2.23 -2.85 8.89
CA VAL A 139 1.03 -2.33 8.23
C VAL A 139 -0.21 -2.84 8.96
N ASP A 140 -1.17 -1.95 9.15
CA ASP A 140 -2.36 -2.09 10.00
C ASP A 140 -2.13 -2.91 11.29
N GLY A 141 -1.15 -2.49 12.10
CA GLY A 141 -0.81 -3.13 13.39
C GLY A 141 -0.13 -4.51 13.29
N VAL A 142 0.13 -5.02 12.09
CA VAL A 142 0.83 -6.29 11.86
C VAL A 142 2.27 -6.02 11.43
N THR A 143 3.21 -6.45 12.26
CA THR A 143 4.65 -6.33 11.98
C THR A 143 5.25 -7.66 11.53
N ALA A 144 6.00 -7.63 10.43
CA ALA A 144 6.89 -8.70 10.03
C ALA A 144 8.35 -8.29 10.25
N ASN A 145 9.13 -9.23 10.78
CA ASN A 145 10.58 -9.15 10.89
C ASN A 145 11.17 -10.24 10.01
N VAL A 146 11.87 -9.87 8.95
CA VAL A 146 12.33 -10.80 7.91
C VAL A 146 13.79 -10.59 7.59
N ALA A 147 14.46 -11.63 7.09
CA ALA A 147 15.81 -11.48 6.55
C ALA A 147 15.77 -10.58 5.31
N ASP A 148 14.89 -10.92 4.35
CA ASP A 148 14.80 -10.24 3.07
C ASP A 148 13.34 -9.90 2.72
N LEU A 149 13.11 -8.74 2.09
CA LEU A 149 11.78 -8.27 1.69
C LEU A 149 11.06 -9.23 0.73
N ALA A 150 11.77 -9.93 -0.17
CA ALA A 150 11.16 -10.89 -1.09
C ALA A 150 10.41 -12.02 -0.38
N SER A 151 10.76 -12.32 0.88
CA SER A 151 10.03 -13.29 1.69
C SER A 151 8.60 -12.87 2.03
N LEU A 152 8.26 -11.58 1.85
CA LEU A 152 6.91 -11.02 2.05
C LEU A 152 6.10 -10.96 0.74
N ASN A 153 6.70 -11.23 -0.41
CA ASN A 153 6.03 -11.15 -1.69
C ASN A 153 4.80 -12.07 -1.76
N GLY A 154 3.64 -11.50 -2.11
CA GLY A 154 2.35 -12.20 -2.21
C GLY A 154 1.68 -12.48 -0.86
N LYS A 155 2.26 -12.05 0.26
CA LYS A 155 1.63 -12.20 1.58
C LYS A 155 0.65 -11.08 1.87
N THR A 156 -0.30 -11.34 2.76
CA THR A 156 -1.19 -10.33 3.32
C THR A 156 -0.81 -10.05 4.78
N MET A 157 -0.67 -8.78 5.12
CA MET A 157 -0.38 -8.28 6.47
C MET A 157 -1.40 -7.20 6.79
N GLY A 158 -2.12 -7.29 7.91
CA GLY A 158 -3.08 -6.25 8.29
C GLY A 158 -4.16 -5.96 7.22
N GLY A 159 -4.58 -6.98 6.46
CA GLY A 159 -5.50 -6.81 5.33
C GLY A 159 -4.91 -6.16 4.07
N VAL A 160 -3.61 -5.86 4.06
CA VAL A 160 -2.87 -5.27 2.94
C VAL A 160 -2.03 -6.34 2.26
N THR A 161 -2.12 -6.44 0.94
CA THR A 161 -1.25 -7.29 0.13
C THR A 161 0.11 -6.64 -0.05
N VAL A 162 1.16 -7.40 0.26
CA VAL A 162 2.56 -7.02 0.05
C VAL A 162 3.04 -7.67 -1.25
N SER A 163 3.63 -6.86 -2.13
CA SER A 163 4.22 -7.28 -3.39
C SER A 163 5.64 -6.74 -3.49
N VAL A 164 6.58 -7.59 -3.91
CA VAL A 164 7.98 -7.21 -4.17
C VAL A 164 8.28 -7.61 -5.61
N PRO A 165 7.84 -6.80 -6.60
CA PRO A 165 7.95 -7.17 -8.01
C PRO A 165 9.40 -7.26 -8.51
N THR A 166 10.34 -6.59 -7.85
CA THR A 166 11.77 -6.58 -8.20
C THR A 166 12.63 -6.48 -6.94
N GLY A 167 13.76 -7.17 -6.92
CA GLY A 167 14.75 -7.13 -5.82
C GLY A 167 14.29 -7.80 -4.54
N GLY A 168 14.94 -7.45 -3.41
CA GLY A 168 14.59 -7.90 -2.07
C GLY A 168 15.15 -9.28 -1.72
N PHE A 169 16.25 -9.68 -2.35
CA PHE A 169 16.96 -10.93 -2.07
C PHE A 169 18.28 -10.71 -1.31
N GLY A 170 18.46 -9.52 -0.73
CA GLY A 170 19.69 -9.07 -0.12
C GLY A 170 20.77 -8.63 -1.11
N ASN A 171 21.48 -7.56 -0.73
CA ASN A 171 22.52 -6.90 -1.53
C ASN A 171 22.03 -6.45 -2.93
N ASP A 172 20.78 -6.02 -3.01
CA ASP A 172 20.13 -5.58 -4.24
C ASP A 172 19.20 -4.37 -4.03
N MET A 173 18.70 -3.85 -5.15
CA MET A 173 17.69 -2.79 -5.17
C MET A 173 16.38 -3.36 -5.69
N GLY A 174 15.28 -2.77 -5.25
CA GLY A 174 13.96 -3.27 -5.58
C GLY A 174 12.86 -2.25 -5.44
N VAL A 175 11.64 -2.77 -5.54
CA VAL A 175 10.40 -2.02 -5.39
C VAL A 175 9.53 -2.81 -4.45
N LEU A 176 9.00 -2.13 -3.43
CA LEU A 176 7.98 -2.63 -2.52
C LEU A 176 6.65 -1.99 -2.91
N GLU A 177 5.60 -2.80 -3.00
CA GLU A 177 4.23 -2.35 -3.24
C GLU A 177 3.31 -2.88 -2.15
N LEU A 178 2.50 -1.99 -1.60
CA LEU A 178 1.46 -2.28 -0.61
C LEU A 178 0.12 -1.94 -1.25
N THR A 179 -0.83 -2.88 -1.26
CA THR A 179 -2.18 -2.66 -1.81
C THR A 179 -3.23 -3.10 -0.81
N GLY A 180 -4.07 -2.16 -0.40
CA GLY A 180 -5.09 -2.36 0.62
C GLY A 180 -5.34 -1.08 1.42
N THR A 181 -6.39 -1.08 2.23
CA THR A 181 -6.73 0.07 3.07
C THR A 181 -5.74 0.19 4.23
N MET A 182 -5.01 1.29 4.27
CA MET A 182 -4.03 1.62 5.30
C MET A 182 -4.46 2.94 5.96
N PRO A 183 -5.26 2.91 7.03
CA PRO A 183 -5.58 4.12 7.79
C PRO A 183 -4.37 4.59 8.60
N ASP A 184 -4.29 5.89 8.89
CA ASP A 184 -3.29 6.41 9.82
C ASP A 184 -3.44 5.75 11.20
N GLN A 185 -2.38 5.09 11.66
CA GLN A 185 -2.43 4.28 12.87
C GLN A 185 -2.26 5.12 14.13
N ALA A 186 -2.88 4.65 15.22
CA ALA A 186 -2.62 5.19 16.54
C ALA A 186 -1.13 5.07 16.92
N PHE A 187 -0.69 5.91 17.87
CA PHE A 187 0.68 5.93 18.38
C PHE A 187 1.76 6.32 17.36
N GLY A 188 1.39 7.00 16.27
CA GLY A 188 2.34 7.58 15.32
C GLY A 188 2.98 6.57 14.37
N LEU A 189 2.40 5.38 14.23
CA LEU A 189 2.90 4.34 13.33
C LEU A 189 2.53 4.57 11.85
N GLY A 190 1.88 5.69 11.53
CA GLY A 190 1.56 6.09 10.16
C GLY A 190 0.59 5.13 9.48
N GLN A 191 0.47 5.22 8.16
CA GLN A 191 -0.28 4.23 7.38
C GLN A 191 0.50 2.91 7.25
N PHE A 192 1.83 2.98 7.15
CA PHE A 192 2.74 1.84 7.23
C PHE A 192 4.09 2.30 7.82
N ALA A 193 4.94 1.34 8.20
CA ALA A 193 6.30 1.62 8.64
C ALA A 193 7.30 0.59 8.10
N ILE A 194 8.50 1.05 7.76
CA ILE A 194 9.59 0.21 7.23
C ILE A 194 10.93 0.57 7.87
N GLY A 195 11.76 -0.43 8.20
CA GLY A 195 13.06 -0.23 8.83
C GLY A 195 14.03 -1.36 8.58
N GLY A 196 15.32 -1.12 8.85
CA GLY A 196 16.39 -2.09 8.60
C GLY A 196 17.72 -1.70 9.22
N GLN A 197 18.74 -2.55 9.08
CA GLN A 197 20.11 -2.29 9.55
C GLN A 197 20.97 -1.64 8.44
N GLU A 198 20.74 -2.04 7.20
CA GLU A 198 21.37 -1.47 6.02
C GLU A 198 20.32 -1.44 4.92
N LEU A 199 19.31 -0.60 5.11
CA LEU A 199 18.20 -0.42 4.18
C LEU A 199 18.15 1.04 3.73
N TRP A 200 17.84 1.25 2.46
CA TRP A 200 17.64 2.55 1.85
C TRP A 200 16.24 2.62 1.28
N ILE A 201 15.57 3.75 1.42
CA ILE A 201 14.25 4.01 0.84
C ILE A 201 14.24 5.33 0.08
N ASP A 202 13.49 5.36 -1.01
CA ASP A 202 13.34 6.51 -1.90
C ASP A 202 12.04 6.40 -2.73
N ASP A 203 11.67 7.47 -3.45
CA ASP A 203 10.52 7.56 -4.34
C ASP A 203 9.23 6.99 -3.70
N ILE A 204 8.82 7.56 -2.57
CA ILE A 204 7.65 7.09 -1.83
C ILE A 204 6.39 7.63 -2.51
N CYS A 205 5.68 6.74 -3.19
CA CYS A 205 4.41 7.03 -3.84
C CYS A 205 3.24 6.41 -3.08
N TYR A 206 2.10 7.09 -3.06
CA TYR A 206 0.87 6.58 -2.47
C TYR A 206 -0.36 6.90 -3.30
N GLN A 207 -1.42 6.15 -3.08
CA GLN A 207 -2.75 6.44 -3.59
C GLN A 207 -3.67 6.73 -2.40
N PRO A 208 -4.28 7.92 -2.31
CA PRO A 208 -5.27 8.24 -1.27
C PRO A 208 -6.62 7.57 -1.50
#